data_AF-A0AAV5K5D6-F1
#
_entry.id   AF-A0AAV5K5D6-F1
#
_cell.length_a   1.000
_cell.length_b   1.000
_cell.length_c   1.000
_cell.angle_alpha   90.00
_cell.angle_beta   90.00
_cell.angle_gamma   90.00
#
_symmetry.space_group_name_H-M   'P 1'
#
loop_
_entity.id
_entity.type
_entity.pdbx_description
1 polymer ?
#
loop_
_entity_poly.entity_id
_entity_poly.type
_entity_poly.pdbx_seq_one_letter_code
_entity_poly.pdbx_strand_id
1 'polypeptide(L)'
;MFSSLSGIRFSDQPESIAAKPKMPAITRASISPPLPPPPLNRRHLLLTGLTVSFSPLPLPIPPAGARGLLRMPPPRLSNRYFLVRAGESEYESLGIINTNPVAKTSVDSGLSEKGKKQTVRAALELQGMEACERNCWIWPSITQRAYQAAEIIASVNGVSRRYEDVNIVHNLLV
;
A
#
# COMPACT_ATOMS: atom_id res chain seq x y z
N MET A 1 37.23 49.20 14.97
CA MET A 1 37.66 48.57 16.24
C MET A 1 37.08 47.17 16.25
N PHE A 2 37.98 46.21 16.47
CA PHE A 2 37.78 44.76 16.34
C PHE A 2 37.02 44.14 17.53
N SER A 3 36.65 42.86 17.31
CA SER A 3 36.45 41.79 18.31
C SER A 3 34.97 41.54 18.68
N SER A 4 34.45 40.31 18.78
CA SER A 4 35.04 38.97 18.77
C SER A 4 33.96 37.93 18.46
N LEU A 5 34.33 36.88 17.73
CA LEU A 5 33.62 35.59 17.66
C LEU A 5 33.59 34.90 19.02
N SER A 6 32.56 34.07 19.25
CA SER A 6 32.62 32.66 19.68
C SER A 6 31.53 32.26 20.68
N GLY A 7 31.00 31.04 20.53
CA GLY A 7 30.30 30.35 21.62
C GLY A 7 29.14 29.45 21.23
N ILE A 8 29.37 28.43 20.40
CA ILE A 8 28.51 27.24 20.34
C ILE A 8 28.53 26.60 21.75
N ARG A 9 27.36 26.38 22.35
CA ARG A 9 27.24 25.60 23.59
C ARG A 9 26.30 24.41 23.34
N PHE A 10 26.93 23.27 23.08
CA PHE A 10 26.33 21.94 23.16
C PHE A 10 26.14 21.64 24.66
N SER A 11 24.92 21.39 25.11
CA SER A 11 24.64 21.01 26.50
C SER A 11 24.24 19.55 26.53
N ASP A 12 25.08 18.78 27.24
CA ASP A 12 24.94 17.37 27.56
C ASP A 12 23.69 17.04 28.38
N GLN A 13 23.23 15.81 28.21
CA GLN A 13 22.13 15.13 28.90
C GLN A 13 22.31 15.05 30.42
N PRO A 14 21.24 14.69 31.14
CA PRO A 14 21.38 13.58 32.09
C PRO A 14 20.54 12.35 31.69
N GLU A 15 21.23 11.21 31.61
CA GLU A 15 20.66 9.87 31.43
C GLU A 15 19.76 9.48 32.61
N SER A 16 18.50 9.13 32.30
CA SER A 16 17.57 8.50 33.24
C SER A 16 17.68 6.98 33.09
N ILE A 17 18.08 6.32 34.18
CA ILE A 17 18.26 4.87 34.30
C ILE A 17 16.87 4.20 34.25
N ALA A 18 16.49 3.70 33.08
CA ALA A 18 15.31 2.86 32.91
C ALA A 18 15.70 1.37 32.94
N ALA A 19 15.20 0.66 33.95
CA ALA A 19 15.40 -0.77 34.15
C ALA A 19 14.86 -1.60 32.97
N LYS A 20 15.64 -2.59 32.50
CA LYS A 20 15.26 -3.52 31.43
C LYS A 20 14.17 -4.48 31.91
N PRO A 21 12.99 -4.57 31.25
CA PRO A 21 12.04 -5.64 31.51
C PRO A 21 12.53 -6.97 30.91
N LYS A 22 12.55 -8.02 31.74
CA LYS A 22 12.90 -9.39 31.38
C LYS A 22 11.73 -10.05 30.66
N MET A 23 11.87 -10.31 29.35
CA MET A 23 10.83 -11.02 28.58
C MET A 23 10.79 -12.52 28.95
N PRO A 24 9.61 -13.13 29.07
CA PRO A 24 9.48 -14.58 29.24
C PRO A 24 9.78 -15.32 27.93
N ALA A 25 10.44 -16.47 28.04
CA ALA A 25 10.76 -17.35 26.92
C ALA A 25 9.48 -17.96 26.33
N ILE A 26 9.28 -17.75 25.02
CA ILE A 26 8.21 -18.40 24.26
C ILE A 26 8.70 -19.79 23.83
N THR A 27 8.10 -20.82 24.41
CA THR A 27 8.32 -22.22 24.05
C THR A 27 7.80 -22.48 22.63
N ARG A 28 8.68 -22.85 21.70
CA ARG A 28 8.30 -23.32 20.36
C ARG A 28 7.59 -24.67 20.47
N ALA A 29 6.28 -24.71 20.19
CA ALA A 29 5.58 -25.95 19.91
C ALA A 29 6.02 -26.47 18.53
N SER A 30 6.63 -27.66 18.50
CA SER A 30 6.99 -28.38 17.28
C SER A 30 5.72 -28.96 16.66
N ILE A 31 5.28 -28.42 15.53
CA ILE A 31 4.18 -28.98 14.73
C ILE A 31 4.82 -29.85 13.66
N SER A 32 4.63 -31.17 13.75
CA SER A 32 4.99 -32.10 12.68
C SER A 32 4.03 -31.94 11.48
N PRO A 33 4.50 -32.13 10.24
CA PRO A 33 3.61 -32.08 9.08
C PRO A 33 2.68 -33.30 9.03
N PRO A 34 1.42 -33.15 8.59
CA PRO A 34 0.51 -34.28 8.42
C PRO A 34 0.93 -35.15 7.22
N LEU A 35 0.77 -36.47 7.38
CA LEU A 35 1.05 -37.50 6.37
C LEU A 35 0.18 -37.30 5.10
N PRO A 36 0.68 -37.65 3.90
CA PRO A 36 -0.10 -37.60 2.68
C PRO A 36 -1.16 -38.73 2.62
N PRO A 37 -2.33 -38.49 1.99
CA PRO A 37 -3.35 -39.52 1.79
C PRO A 37 -2.89 -40.56 0.75
N PRO A 38 -3.37 -41.82 0.86
CA PRO A 38 -3.00 -42.88 -0.07
C PRO A 38 -3.57 -42.65 -1.48
N PRO A 39 -2.88 -43.12 -2.54
CA PRO A 39 -3.37 -42.99 -3.91
C PRO A 39 -4.57 -43.91 -4.13
N LEU A 40 -5.73 -43.34 -4.48
CA LEU A 40 -6.90 -44.09 -4.93
C LEU A 40 -6.65 -44.66 -6.33
N ASN A 41 -6.62 -45.99 -6.41
CA ASN A 41 -6.39 -46.77 -7.63
C ASN A 41 -7.61 -46.69 -8.57
N ARG A 42 -7.43 -46.01 -9.71
CA ARG A 42 -8.49 -45.61 -10.66
C ARG A 42 -8.98 -46.74 -11.59
N ARG A 43 -9.03 -48.00 -11.13
CA ARG A 43 -9.19 -49.17 -12.04
C ARG A 43 -10.30 -50.17 -11.74
N HIS A 44 -11.24 -49.88 -10.84
CA HIS A 44 -12.42 -50.74 -10.71
C HIS A 44 -13.68 -49.91 -10.54
N LEU A 45 -14.32 -49.55 -11.66
CA LEU A 45 -15.77 -49.40 -11.72
C LEU A 45 -16.22 -49.37 -13.18
N LEU A 46 -16.08 -50.51 -13.87
CA LEU A 46 -16.90 -50.83 -15.03
C LEU A 46 -17.63 -52.13 -14.68
N LEU A 47 -18.92 -52.16 -15.03
CA LEU A 47 -19.92 -53.23 -14.84
C LEU A 47 -20.69 -53.19 -13.52
N THR A 48 -21.83 -52.49 -13.53
CA THR A 48 -23.17 -53.04 -13.20
C THR A 48 -24.25 -51.94 -13.23
N GLY A 49 -25.38 -52.22 -13.89
CA GLY A 49 -26.67 -51.57 -13.64
C GLY A 49 -27.12 -50.48 -14.61
N LEU A 50 -27.86 -50.87 -15.66
CA LEU A 50 -28.82 -49.98 -16.33
C LEU A 50 -29.92 -49.59 -15.31
N THR A 51 -29.87 -48.38 -14.78
CA THR A 51 -31.03 -47.72 -14.17
C THR A 51 -31.09 -46.30 -14.70
N VAL A 52 -32.11 -45.99 -15.50
CA VAL A 52 -32.36 -44.66 -16.04
C VAL A 52 -32.86 -43.78 -14.90
N SER A 53 -31.93 -43.11 -14.23
CA SER A 53 -32.21 -42.01 -13.31
C SER A 53 -31.96 -40.71 -14.07
N PHE A 54 -32.98 -39.85 -14.16
CA PHE A 54 -32.87 -38.50 -14.72
C PHE A 54 -31.85 -37.71 -13.90
N SER A 55 -30.61 -37.60 -14.39
CA SER A 55 -29.66 -36.64 -13.86
C SER A 55 -29.93 -35.28 -14.49
N PRO A 56 -29.93 -34.18 -13.71
CA PRO A 56 -29.87 -32.86 -14.32
C PRO A 56 -28.54 -32.78 -15.08
N LEU A 57 -28.64 -32.59 -16.40
CA LEU A 57 -27.49 -32.32 -17.26
C LEU A 57 -26.64 -31.22 -16.61
N PRO A 58 -25.34 -31.45 -16.36
CA PRO A 58 -24.46 -30.37 -15.93
C PRO A 58 -24.43 -29.34 -17.06
N LEU A 59 -25.03 -28.18 -16.82
CA LEU A 59 -24.81 -26.98 -17.62
C LEU A 59 -23.29 -26.80 -17.74
N PRO A 60 -22.75 -26.55 -18.94
CA PRO A 60 -21.33 -26.25 -19.09
C PRO A 60 -21.06 -24.96 -18.31
N ILE A 61 -20.52 -25.11 -17.10
CA ILE A 61 -19.93 -24.00 -16.36
C ILE A 61 -18.80 -23.53 -17.26
N PRO A 62 -18.83 -22.28 -17.76
CA PRO A 62 -17.72 -21.78 -18.55
C PRO A 62 -16.45 -21.99 -17.72
N PRO A 63 -15.38 -22.55 -18.30
CA PRO A 63 -14.14 -22.74 -17.56
C PRO A 63 -13.79 -21.39 -16.95
N ALA A 64 -13.60 -21.37 -15.62
CA ALA A 64 -13.11 -20.18 -14.96
C ALA A 64 -11.92 -19.69 -15.78
N GLY A 65 -12.01 -18.46 -16.26
CA GLY A 65 -10.96 -17.82 -17.05
C GLY A 65 -9.76 -17.54 -16.17
N ALA A 66 -9.14 -18.60 -15.64
CA ALA A 66 -7.84 -18.58 -15.04
C ALA A 66 -6.90 -18.18 -16.17
N ARG A 67 -6.66 -16.87 -16.27
CA ARG A 67 -5.54 -16.33 -17.02
C ARG A 67 -4.32 -16.99 -16.40
N GLY A 68 -3.77 -18.00 -17.10
CA GLY A 68 -2.56 -18.69 -16.67
C GLY A 68 -1.39 -17.72 -16.48
N LEU A 69 -0.20 -18.26 -16.20
CA LEU A 69 1.04 -17.51 -16.10
C LEU A 69 1.09 -16.40 -17.16
N LEU A 70 1.06 -15.15 -16.70
CA LEU A 70 1.08 -13.96 -17.55
C LEU A 70 2.22 -14.10 -18.56
N ARG A 71 1.87 -14.29 -19.84
CA ARG A 71 2.86 -14.38 -20.92
C ARG A 71 3.43 -12.99 -21.14
N MET A 72 4.67 -12.81 -20.71
CA MET A 72 5.42 -11.58 -20.93
C MET A 72 6.13 -11.60 -22.30
N PRO A 73 6.19 -10.47 -23.03
CA PRO A 73 5.52 -9.19 -22.75
C PRO A 73 4.04 -9.21 -23.19
N PRO A 74 3.15 -8.49 -22.49
CA PRO A 74 1.77 -8.36 -22.92
C PRO A 74 1.71 -7.59 -24.25
N PRO A 75 0.84 -7.98 -25.19
CA PRO A 75 0.76 -7.33 -26.50
C PRO A 75 0.32 -5.87 -26.41
N ARG A 76 -0.42 -5.47 -25.36
CA ARG A 76 -0.81 -4.08 -25.06
C ARG A 76 -0.94 -3.84 -23.56
N LEU A 77 -0.49 -2.67 -23.10
CA LEU A 77 -0.71 -2.15 -21.76
C LEU A 77 -1.85 -1.11 -21.83
N SER A 78 -2.89 -1.26 -21.02
CA SER A 78 -4.04 -0.33 -20.98
C SER A 78 -4.11 0.50 -19.70
N ASN A 79 -3.00 0.58 -18.96
CA ASN A 79 -2.93 1.30 -17.70
C ASN A 79 -2.94 2.81 -17.94
N ARG A 80 -3.74 3.54 -17.17
CA ARG A 80 -3.72 5.00 -17.13
C ARG A 80 -2.94 5.44 -15.90
N TYR A 81 -2.02 6.37 -16.07
CA TYR A 81 -1.19 6.90 -14.99
C TYR A 81 -1.47 8.39 -14.84
N PHE A 82 -1.75 8.82 -13.62
CA PHE A 82 -1.94 10.22 -13.26
C PHE A 82 -0.84 10.62 -12.30
N LEU A 83 -0.08 11.65 -12.65
CA LEU A 83 1.00 12.18 -11.82
C LEU A 83 0.50 13.44 -11.13
N VAL A 84 0.50 13.42 -9.81
CA VAL A 84 0.01 14.51 -8.99
C VAL A 84 1.16 15.00 -8.10
N ARG A 85 1.48 16.29 -8.21
CA ARG A 85 2.38 16.94 -7.26
C ARG A 85 1.60 17.25 -5.99
N ALA A 86 2.19 16.97 -4.82
CA ALA A 86 1.63 17.42 -3.55
C ALA A 86 1.50 18.95 -3.52
N GLY A 87 0.47 19.45 -2.85
CA GLY A 87 0.29 20.89 -2.65
C GLY A 87 1.41 21.54 -1.82
N GLU A 88 1.29 22.84 -1.67
CA GLU A 88 2.20 23.68 -0.88
C GLU A 88 2.41 23.13 0.54
N SER A 89 3.66 22.96 0.95
CA SER A 89 4.01 22.56 2.33
C SER A 89 4.14 23.74 3.28
N GLU A 90 4.20 23.48 4.59
CA GLU A 90 4.45 24.54 5.59
C GLU A 90 5.82 25.21 5.40
N TYR A 91 6.87 24.46 5.04
CA TYR A 91 8.15 25.08 4.69
C TYR A 91 8.07 25.95 3.43
N GLU A 92 7.29 25.54 2.42
CA GLU A 92 7.10 26.33 1.21
C GLU A 92 6.32 27.63 1.51
N SER A 93 5.35 27.59 2.42
CA SER A 93 4.58 28.77 2.84
C SER A 93 5.44 29.80 3.58
N LEU A 94 6.46 29.33 4.31
CA LEU A 94 7.48 30.15 4.97
C LEU A 94 8.60 30.63 4.02
N GLY A 95 8.58 30.24 2.75
CA GLY A 95 9.63 30.56 1.78
C GLY A 95 10.94 29.79 1.99
N ILE A 96 10.92 28.70 2.78
CA ILE A 96 12.09 27.88 3.07
C ILE A 96 12.21 26.76 2.03
N ILE A 97 13.29 26.79 1.25
CA ILE A 97 13.58 25.75 0.27
C ILE A 97 14.24 24.56 0.96
N ASN A 98 13.46 23.48 1.14
CA ASN A 98 13.94 22.27 1.79
C ASN A 98 14.16 21.16 0.75
N THR A 99 15.34 21.18 0.10
CA THR A 99 15.76 20.12 -0.83
C THR A 99 16.40 18.99 -0.05
N ASN A 100 15.70 17.85 0.05
CA ASN A 100 16.12 16.65 0.79
C ASN A 100 16.16 16.80 2.33
N PRO A 101 15.00 17.09 2.98
CA PRO A 101 14.92 17.08 4.44
C PRO A 101 15.24 15.70 5.00
N VAL A 102 16.13 15.65 5.99
CA VAL A 102 16.30 14.46 6.85
C VAL A 102 14.97 14.11 7.52
N ALA A 103 14.20 15.14 7.93
CA ALA A 103 12.89 15.02 8.55
C ALA A 103 11.73 14.97 7.53
N LYS A 104 11.88 14.22 6.43
CA LYS A 104 10.87 14.12 5.34
C LYS A 104 9.48 13.64 5.79
N THR A 105 9.41 12.95 6.93
CA THR A 105 8.18 12.45 7.55
C THR A 105 7.69 13.32 8.73
N SER A 106 8.37 14.42 9.05
CA SER A 106 7.90 15.31 10.11
C SER A 106 6.63 16.04 9.69
N VAL A 107 5.84 16.43 10.69
CA VAL A 107 4.60 17.20 10.49
C VAL A 107 4.91 18.56 9.83
N ASP A 108 6.05 19.17 10.14
CA ASP A 108 6.49 20.44 9.55
C ASP A 108 6.75 20.32 8.04
N SER A 109 7.07 19.11 7.55
CA SER A 109 7.19 18.82 6.11
C SER A 109 5.84 18.47 5.45
N GLY A 110 4.74 18.63 6.18
CA GLY A 110 3.37 18.36 5.74
C GLY A 110 2.76 19.45 4.85
N LEU A 111 1.53 19.23 4.41
CA LEU A 111 0.73 20.19 3.64
C LEU A 111 0.29 21.37 4.50
N SER A 112 0.47 22.56 3.97
CA SER A 112 -0.14 23.78 4.50
C SER A 112 -1.66 23.78 4.32
N GLU A 113 -2.37 24.69 4.99
CA GLU A 113 -3.81 24.86 4.77
C GLU A 113 -4.16 25.17 3.30
N LYS A 114 -3.33 25.97 2.62
CA LYS A 114 -3.46 26.24 1.19
C LYS A 114 -3.18 24.97 0.36
N GLY A 115 -2.14 24.22 0.70
CA GLY A 115 -1.80 22.95 0.07
C GLY A 115 -2.91 21.90 0.18
N LYS A 116 -3.62 21.83 1.31
CA LYS A 116 -4.81 20.98 1.48
C LYS A 116 -5.91 21.37 0.49
N LYS A 117 -6.22 22.66 0.37
CA LYS A 117 -7.23 23.16 -0.60
C LYS A 117 -6.84 22.86 -2.05
N GLN A 118 -5.57 23.06 -2.40
CA GLN A 118 -5.03 22.68 -3.72
C GLN A 118 -5.21 21.19 -3.99
N THR A 119 -4.96 20.35 -2.99
CA THR A 119 -5.08 18.89 -3.11
C THR A 119 -6.53 18.46 -3.28
N VAL A 120 -7.47 19.06 -2.53
CA VAL A 120 -8.91 18.80 -2.70
C VAL A 120 -9.36 19.17 -4.11
N ARG A 121 -8.92 20.32 -4.64
CA ARG A 121 -9.21 20.71 -6.02
C ARG A 121 -8.68 19.69 -7.02
N ALA A 122 -7.42 19.27 -6.89
CA ALA A 122 -6.84 18.25 -7.75
C ALA A 122 -7.58 16.90 -7.64
N ALA A 123 -8.04 16.54 -6.43
CA ALA A 123 -8.81 15.32 -6.22
C ALA A 123 -10.16 15.34 -6.95
N LEU A 124 -10.86 16.48 -6.95
CA LEU A 124 -12.10 16.68 -7.70
C LEU A 124 -11.87 16.68 -9.21
N GLU A 125 -10.78 17.27 -9.68
CA GLU A 125 -10.41 17.24 -11.10
C GLU A 125 -10.13 15.79 -11.55
N LEU A 126 -9.41 14.99 -10.74
CA LEU A 126 -9.20 13.56 -11.00
C LEU A 126 -10.49 12.76 -11.01
N GLN A 127 -11.44 13.09 -10.14
CA GLN A 127 -12.76 12.47 -10.11
C GLN A 127 -13.53 12.78 -11.39
N GLY A 128 -13.51 14.02 -11.86
CA GLY A 128 -14.15 14.44 -13.12
C GLY A 128 -13.52 13.80 -14.36
N MET A 129 -12.25 13.39 -14.29
CA MET A 129 -11.56 12.62 -15.33
C MET A 129 -11.79 11.10 -15.23
N GLU A 130 -12.62 10.66 -14.28
CA GLU A 130 -12.88 9.24 -14.02
C GLU A 130 -11.58 8.46 -13.77
N ALA A 131 -10.58 9.09 -13.13
CA ALA A 131 -9.25 8.52 -12.94
C ALA A 131 -9.30 7.18 -12.19
N CYS A 132 -10.19 7.09 -11.19
CA CYS A 132 -10.41 5.92 -10.35
C CYS A 132 -11.73 5.17 -10.63
N GLU A 133 -12.27 5.24 -11.86
CA GLU A 133 -13.47 4.47 -12.25
C GLU A 133 -13.25 2.93 -12.17
N ARG A 134 -12.01 2.50 -12.42
CA ARG A 134 -11.55 1.11 -12.25
C ARG A 134 -10.68 1.02 -10.99
N ASN A 135 -10.26 -0.20 -10.62
CA ASN A 135 -9.30 -0.44 -9.53
C ASN A 135 -8.14 0.56 -9.58
N CYS A 136 -8.10 1.47 -8.61
CA CYS A 136 -7.21 2.63 -8.58
C CYS A 136 -6.13 2.41 -7.54
N TRP A 137 -4.87 2.58 -7.92
CA TRP A 137 -3.73 2.39 -7.02
C TRP A 137 -3.03 3.72 -6.83
N ILE A 138 -2.86 4.13 -5.58
CA ILE A 138 -2.22 5.37 -5.18
C ILE A 138 -0.85 5.04 -4.58
N TRP A 139 0.17 5.61 -5.18
CA TRP A 139 1.58 5.42 -4.81
C TRP A 139 2.14 6.76 -4.31
N PRO A 140 1.98 7.10 -3.02
CA PRO A 140 2.57 8.30 -2.46
C PRO A 140 4.09 8.17 -2.37
N SER A 141 4.79 9.30 -2.51
CA SER A 141 6.19 9.38 -2.08
C SER A 141 6.30 9.29 -0.55
N ILE A 142 7.50 8.98 -0.03
CA ILE A 142 7.77 8.88 1.41
C ILE A 142 7.62 10.19 2.21
N THR A 143 7.34 11.33 1.56
CA THR A 143 7.21 12.62 2.23
C THR A 143 5.86 12.79 2.92
N GLN A 144 5.83 13.48 4.06
CA GLN A 144 4.59 13.68 4.83
C GLN A 144 3.50 14.37 4.00
N ARG A 145 3.86 15.40 3.22
CA ARG A 145 2.93 16.08 2.31
C ARG A 145 2.32 15.16 1.25
N ALA A 146 3.06 14.18 0.76
CA ALA A 146 2.56 13.25 -0.25
C ALA A 146 1.63 12.21 0.36
N TYR A 147 1.91 11.73 1.57
CA TYR A 147 0.97 10.88 2.30
C TYR A 147 -0.33 11.62 2.58
N GLN A 148 -0.29 12.81 3.16
CA GLN A 148 -1.50 13.61 3.40
C GLN A 148 -2.27 13.90 2.10
N ALA A 149 -1.56 14.19 1.00
CA ALA A 149 -2.20 14.40 -0.28
C ALA A 149 -2.91 13.14 -0.79
N ALA A 150 -2.24 11.99 -0.72
CA ALA A 150 -2.81 10.70 -1.10
C ALA A 150 -4.04 10.35 -0.25
N GLU A 151 -4.03 10.65 1.04
CA GLU A 151 -5.19 10.42 1.90
C GLU A 151 -6.40 11.27 1.51
N ILE A 152 -6.19 12.53 1.13
CA ILE A 152 -7.24 13.42 0.63
C ILE A 152 -7.76 12.93 -0.73
N ILE A 153 -6.87 12.56 -1.65
CA ILE A 153 -7.27 12.05 -2.97
C ILE A 153 -8.05 10.73 -2.83
N ALA A 154 -7.62 9.85 -1.94
CA ALA A 154 -8.28 8.59 -1.67
C ALA A 154 -9.68 8.80 -1.08
N SER A 155 -9.84 9.73 -0.13
CA SER A 155 -11.14 9.99 0.50
C SER A 155 -12.17 10.54 -0.49
N VAL A 156 -11.75 11.41 -1.41
CA VAL A 156 -12.62 11.96 -2.45
C VAL A 156 -12.99 10.90 -3.50
N ASN A 157 -12.06 10.03 -3.88
CA ASN A 157 -12.28 9.01 -4.92
C ASN A 157 -12.79 7.66 -4.38
N GLY A 158 -13.13 7.56 -3.09
CA GLY A 158 -13.64 6.33 -2.49
C GLY A 158 -12.63 5.17 -2.43
N VAL A 159 -11.33 5.47 -2.46
CA VAL A 159 -10.27 4.45 -2.44
C VAL A 159 -10.03 3.99 -1.01
N SER A 160 -10.32 2.71 -0.74
CA SER A 160 -10.19 2.12 0.60
C SER A 160 -8.74 1.82 0.99
N ARG A 161 -8.46 1.90 2.30
CA ARG A 161 -7.15 1.55 2.91
C ARG A 161 -7.04 0.08 3.35
N ARG A 162 -8.03 -0.78 3.03
CA ARG A 162 -8.12 -2.12 3.64
C ARG A 162 -6.94 -3.00 3.20
N TYR A 163 -6.39 -3.74 4.16
CA TYR A 163 -5.20 -4.60 3.97
C TYR A 163 -5.43 -5.76 3.00
N GLU A 164 -6.70 -6.11 2.73
CA GLU A 164 -7.12 -7.12 1.76
C GLU A 164 -7.24 -6.55 0.33
N ASP A 165 -7.35 -5.22 0.20
CA ASP A 165 -7.54 -4.45 -1.03
C ASP A 165 -6.59 -3.23 -1.06
N VAL A 166 -5.28 -3.43 -0.84
CA VAL A 166 -4.30 -2.32 -0.64
C VAL A 166 -4.15 -1.49 -1.92
N ASN A 167 -5.03 -0.50 -2.07
CA ASN A 167 -5.04 0.47 -3.15
C ASN A 167 -4.22 1.72 -2.80
N ILE A 168 -3.73 1.85 -1.56
CA ILE A 168 -2.73 2.85 -1.16
C ILE A 168 -1.50 2.11 -0.67
N VAL A 169 -0.44 2.10 -1.47
CA VAL A 169 0.76 1.33 -1.14
C VAL A 169 1.75 2.24 -0.42
N HIS A 170 1.92 1.99 0.88
CA HIS A 170 2.74 2.82 1.77
C HIS A 170 4.25 2.53 1.74
N ASN A 171 4.75 1.71 0.81
CA ASN A 171 6.18 1.38 0.74
C ASN A 171 6.66 1.29 -0.70
N LEU A 172 7.23 2.39 -1.21
CA LEU A 172 8.21 2.35 -2.29
C LEU A 172 9.47 3.06 -1.79
N LEU A 173 10.37 2.29 -1.17
CA LEU A 173 11.78 2.64 -1.09
C LEU A 173 12.36 2.31 -2.46
N VAL A 174 12.65 3.33 -3.27
CA VAL A 174 13.66 3.25 -4.33
C VAL A 174 14.95 3.79 -3.74
#